data_AF-A0A973P5S9-F1
#
_entry.id   AF-A0A973P5S9-F1
#
_cell.length_a   1.000
_cell.length_b   1.000
_cell.length_c   1.000
_cell.angle_alpha   90.00
_cell.angle_beta   90.00
_cell.angle_gamma   90.00
#
_symmetry.space_group_name_H-M   'P 1'
#
loop_
_entity.id
_entity.type
_entity.pdbx_description
1 polymer ?
#
loop_
_entity_poly.entity_id
_entity_poly.type
_entity_poly.pdbx_seq_one_letter_code
_entity_poly.pdbx_strand_id
1 'polypeptide(L)' 'DLILTGMLPEYLPADGERGRAAHATALGFAVRAAGWAQASGEIPAVSRIAGRGGGSAYVSAARELDVLLRGALISAG' A
#
# COMPACT_ATOMS: atom_id res chain seq x y z
N ASP A 1 6.44 11.64 0.72
CA ASP A 1 7.74 11.36 0.10
C ASP A 1 7.54 10.96 -1.36
N LEU A 2 8.29 11.54 -2.30
CA LEU A 2 8.04 11.45 -3.75
C LEU A 2 8.29 10.04 -4.31
N ILE A 3 9.07 9.22 -3.60
CA ILE A 3 9.52 7.90 -4.07
C ILE A 3 8.37 6.88 -4.02
N LEU A 4 7.62 6.83 -2.92
CA LEU A 4 6.49 5.89 -2.78
C LEU A 4 5.36 6.22 -3.75
N THR A 5 5.04 7.50 -3.94
CA THR A 5 3.97 7.93 -4.84
C THR A 5 4.35 7.80 -6.31
N GLY A 6 5.63 7.94 -6.66
CA GLY A 6 6.12 7.83 -8.04
C GLY A 6 6.43 6.41 -8.50
N MET A 7 7.05 5.58 -7.66
CA MET A 7 7.52 4.25 -8.08
C MET A 7 6.53 3.14 -7.77
N LEU A 8 5.87 3.17 -6.60
CA LEU A 8 5.01 2.07 -6.17
C LEU A 8 3.90 1.76 -7.20
N PRO A 9 3.20 2.73 -7.80
CA PRO A 9 2.19 2.45 -8.81
C PRO A 9 2.71 1.64 -10.01
N GLU A 10 3.96 1.87 -10.43
CA GLU A 10 4.59 1.17 -11.56
C GLU A 10 4.91 -0.30 -11.25
N TYR A 11 5.08 -0.64 -9.98
CA TYR A 11 5.31 -2.02 -9.52
C TYR A 11 4.03 -2.76 -9.15
N LEU A 12 2.88 -2.09 -9.20
CA LEU A 12 1.59 -2.71 -8.93
C LEU A 12 1.02 -3.32 -10.23
N PRO A 13 0.34 -4.47 -10.12
CA PRO A 13 -0.35 -5.06 -11.24
C PRO A 13 -1.43 -4.11 -11.75
N ALA A 14 -1.69 -4.16 -13.06
CA ALA A 14 -2.73 -3.36 -13.68
C ALA A 14 -4.12 -3.67 -13.10
N ASP A 15 -5.10 -2.83 -13.42
CA ASP A 15 -6.47 -3.06 -12.98
C ASP A 15 -7.02 -4.39 -13.50
N GLY A 16 -7.63 -5.17 -12.60
CA GLY A 16 -8.12 -6.52 -12.89
C GLY A 16 -7.05 -7.61 -12.83
N GLU A 17 -5.76 -7.27 -12.84
CA GLU A 17 -4.70 -8.26 -12.71
C GLU A 17 -4.54 -8.78 -11.28
N ARG A 18 -4.12 -10.04 -11.18
CA ARG A 18 -3.95 -10.75 -9.92
C ARG A 18 -2.61 -10.37 -9.29
N GLY A 19 -2.66 -9.97 -8.01
CA GLY A 19 -1.46 -9.77 -7.21
C GLY A 19 -0.62 -11.06 -7.09
N ARG A 20 0.70 -10.91 -7.19
CA ARG A 20 1.68 -11.99 -6.97
C ARG A 20 2.47 -11.71 -5.69
N ALA A 21 3.23 -12.70 -5.22
CA ALA A 21 4.04 -12.57 -4.01
C ALA A 21 4.98 -11.34 -4.07
N ALA A 22 5.59 -11.06 -5.22
CA ALA A 22 6.44 -9.88 -5.42
C ALA A 22 5.71 -8.56 -5.13
N HIS A 23 4.44 -8.43 -5.50
CA HIS A 23 3.65 -7.23 -5.24
C HIS A 23 3.33 -7.09 -3.74
N ALA A 24 3.09 -8.21 -3.04
CA ALA A 24 2.92 -8.19 -1.59
C ALA A 24 4.20 -7.76 -0.87
N THR A 25 5.36 -8.24 -1.33
CA THR A 25 6.68 -7.80 -0.82
C THR A 25 6.92 -6.31 -1.05
N ALA A 26 6.63 -5.81 -2.26
CA ALA A 26 6.76 -4.39 -2.58
C ALA A 26 5.87 -3.51 -1.69
N LEU A 27 4.61 -3.92 -1.47
CA LEU A 27 3.70 -3.22 -0.56
C LEU A 27 4.18 -3.27 0.89
N GLY A 28 4.70 -4.41 1.37
CA GLY A 28 5.27 -4.52 2.71
C GLY A 28 6.49 -3.62 2.91
N PHE A 29 7.33 -3.44 1.87
CA PHE A 29 8.41 -2.45 1.91
C PHE A 29 7.84 -1.03 1.98
N ALA A 30 6.84 -0.71 1.17
CA ALA A 30 6.19 0.59 1.18
C ALA A 30 5.55 0.94 2.53
N VAL A 31 4.93 -0.02 3.22
CA VAL A 31 4.42 0.15 4.59
C VAL A 31 5.54 0.59 5.54
N ARG A 32 6.67 -0.13 5.54
CA ARG A 32 7.80 0.21 6.43
C ARG A 32 8.39 1.59 6.10
N ALA A 33 8.59 1.88 4.81
CA ALA A 33 9.12 3.17 4.39
C ALA A 33 8.16 4.33 4.74
N ALA A 34 6.86 4.13 4.53
CA ALA A 34 5.85 5.13 4.88
C ALA A 34 5.78 5.37 6.40
N GLY A 35 5.90 4.32 7.22
CA GLY A 35 5.99 4.44 8.68
C GLY A 35 7.22 5.22 9.13
N TRP A 36 8.40 4.92 8.60
CA TRP A 36 9.63 5.66 8.92
C TRP A 36 9.58 7.12 8.48
N ALA A 37 8.99 7.39 7.33
CA ALA A 37 8.86 8.74 6.79
C ALA A 37 7.68 9.52 7.41
N GLN A 38 6.90 8.91 8.31
CA GLN A 38 5.61 9.43 8.80
C GLN A 38 4.75 9.94 7.64
N ALA A 39 4.75 9.20 6.53
CA ALA A 39 4.12 9.63 5.30
C ALA A 39 2.60 9.64 5.45
N SER A 40 1.97 10.66 4.88
CA SER A 40 0.53 10.77 4.76
C SER A 40 0.14 11.17 3.33
N GLY A 41 -1.11 10.90 2.98
CA GLY A 41 -1.68 11.19 1.68
C GLY A 41 -2.49 10.03 1.11
N GLU A 42 -2.72 10.06 -0.20
CA GLU A 42 -3.47 9.01 -0.90
C GLU A 42 -2.68 8.51 -2.10
N ILE A 43 -2.67 7.19 -2.29
CA ILE A 43 -2.17 6.53 -3.50
C ILE A 43 -3.37 5.78 -4.11
N PRO A 44 -4.02 6.33 -5.15
CA PRO A 44 -5.28 5.76 -5.68
C PRO A 44 -5.19 4.28 -6.08
N ALA A 45 -4.04 3.85 -6.61
CA ALA A 45 -3.79 2.44 -6.93
C ALA A 45 -3.87 1.55 -5.67
N VAL A 46 -3.26 1.98 -4.57
CA VAL A 46 -3.27 1.28 -3.28
C VAL A 46 -4.68 1.23 -2.71
N SER A 47 -5.41 2.35 -2.69
CA SER A 47 -6.79 2.41 -2.19
C SER A 47 -7.73 1.48 -2.98
N ARG A 48 -7.55 1.39 -4.30
CA ARG A 48 -8.32 0.46 -5.14
C ARG A 48 -8.04 -0.99 -4.79
N ILE A 49 -6.80 -1.36 -4.52
CA ILE A 49 -6.43 -2.72 -4.10
C ILE A 49 -6.97 -3.00 -2.70
N ALA A 50 -6.87 -2.05 -1.78
CA ALA A 50 -7.35 -2.16 -0.41
C ALA A 50 -8.86 -2.43 -0.36
N GLY A 51 -9.63 -1.84 -1.27
CA GLY A 51 -11.06 -2.07 -1.45
C GLY A 51 -11.45 -3.42 -2.06
N ARG A 52 -10.49 -4.23 -2.55
CA ARG A 52 -10.78 -5.56 -3.10
C ARG A 52 -11.22 -6.52 -1.99
N GLY A 53 -12.13 -7.44 -2.31
CA GLY A 53 -12.48 -8.57 -1.45
C GLY A 53 -11.37 -9.63 -1.38
N GLY A 54 -11.41 -10.48 -0.36
CA GLY A 54 -10.48 -11.58 -0.16
C GLY A 54 -9.26 -11.27 0.73
N GLY A 55 -8.60 -12.32 1.22
CA GLY A 55 -7.54 -12.25 2.25
C GLY A 55 -6.13 -12.53 1.74
N SER A 56 -5.82 -12.23 0.47
CA SER A 56 -4.46 -12.42 -0.04
C SER A 56 -3.47 -11.49 0.67
N ALA A 57 -2.23 -11.93 0.86
CA ALA A 57 -1.16 -11.11 1.46
C ALA A 57 -0.98 -9.77 0.71
N TYR A 58 -1.20 -9.77 -0.60
CA TYR A 58 -1.20 -8.56 -1.43
C TYR A 58 -2.29 -7.55 -1.03
N VAL A 59 -3.54 -8.00 -0.89
CA VAL A 59 -4.66 -7.15 -0.47
C VAL A 59 -4.49 -6.69 0.98
N SER A 60 -3.99 -7.57 1.85
CA SER A 60 -3.71 -7.22 3.26
C SER A 60 -2.67 -6.10 3.37
N ALA A 61 -1.54 -6.24 2.66
CA ALA A 61 -0.48 -5.22 2.67
C ALA A 61 -0.95 -3.89 2.06
N ALA A 62 -1.82 -3.94 1.04
CA ALA A 62 -2.41 -2.73 0.47
C ALA A 62 -3.33 -2.00 1.45
N ARG A 63 -4.14 -2.74 2.23
CA ARG A 63 -4.99 -2.15 3.28
C ARG A 63 -4.18 -1.51 4.38
N GLU A 64 -3.13 -2.19 4.83
CA GLU A 64 -2.23 -1.66 5.85
C GLU A 64 -1.60 -0.34 5.41
N LEU A 65 -1.10 -0.29 4.16
CA LEU A 65 -0.55 0.93 3.59
C LEU A 65 -1.60 2.04 3.44
N ASP A 66 -2.82 1.72 2.97
CA ASP A 66 -3.90 2.69 2.80
C ASP A 66 -4.31 3.32 4.14
N VAL A 67 -4.42 2.52 5.20
CA VAL A 67 -4.73 3.00 6.56
C VAL A 67 -3.60 3.87 7.09
N LEU A 68 -2.34 3.47 6.88
CA LEU A 68 -1.18 4.21 7.35
C LEU A 68 -1.10 5.58 6.67
N LEU A 69 -1.24 5.64 5.35
CA LEU A 69 -1.18 6.89 4.59
C LEU A 69 -2.36 7.83 4.90
N ARG A 70 -3.53 7.29 5.24
CA ARG A 70 -4.69 8.08 5.71
C ARG A 70 -4.51 8.60 7.14
N GLY A 71 -3.41 8.27 7.82
CA GLY A 71 -3.14 8.68 9.20
C GLY A 71 -3.96 7.91 10.24
N ALA A 72 -4.66 6.84 9.84
CA ALA A 72 -5.54 6.07 10.73
C ALA A 72 -4.76 5.12 11.67
N LEU A 73 -3.47 4.88 11.42
CA LEU A 73 -2.60 4.04 12.26
C LEU A 73 -1.70 4.83 13.24
N ILE A 74 -1.72 6.17 13.23
CA ILE A 74 -0.83 7.00 14.06
C ILE A 74 -1.42 7.27 15.47
N SER A 75 -2.51 6.58 15.85
CA SER A 75 -3.14 6.71 17.18
C SER A 75 -2.75 5.61 18.19
N ALA A 76 -1.82 4.73 17.86
CA ALA A 76 -1.29 3.77 18.84
C ALA A 76 0.02 4.34 19.43
N GLY A 77 -0.13 5.04 20.56
CA GLY A 77 0.98 5.49 21.41
C GLY A 77 1.70 4.36 22.11
#